data_AF-A0A3M0WVS5-F1
#
_entry.id   AF-A0A3M0WVS5-F1
#
_cell.length_a   1.000
_cell.length_b   1.000
_cell.length_c   1.000
_cell.angle_alpha   90.00
_cell.angle_beta   90.00
_cell.angle_gamma   90.00
#
_symmetry.space_group_name_H-M   'P 1'
#
loop_
_entity.id
_entity.type
_entity.pdbx_description
1 polymer ?
#
loop_
_entity_poly.entity_id
_entity_poly.type
_entity_poly.pdbx_seq_one_letter_code
_entity_poly.pdbx_strand_id
1 'polypeptide(L)'
;MGQTLAEQILSHKAGRPVQPGELIIVRPDVIMGHDSLTPGMIRIMQEQLGVKQVHDPAQVVLVMDHVSPPSTVGTANSQNLIRRFAREQGVRLFDVGRGICHQVLVEEQVARPGMVVLGSDSHSTSYGAVGAFGTGMGSTDIALAWATGKTWLRVPETIRVIVNGRFRPGV
;
A
#
# COMPACT_ATOMS: atom_id res chain seq x y z
N MET A 1 -29.77 -7.03 2.49
CA MET A 1 -29.30 -6.02 1.51
C MET A 1 -28.02 -6.54 0.90
N GLY A 2 -27.72 -6.18 -0.36
CA GLY A 2 -26.44 -6.55 -0.98
C GLY A 2 -25.28 -5.76 -0.37
N GLN A 3 -24.07 -6.32 -0.43
CA GLN A 3 -22.84 -5.65 -0.01
C GLN A 3 -22.38 -4.61 -1.02
N THR A 4 -21.78 -3.52 -0.55
CA THR A 4 -21.04 -2.56 -1.38
C THR A 4 -19.76 -3.19 -1.93
N LEU A 5 -19.12 -2.56 -2.91
CA LEU A 5 -17.85 -3.07 -3.46
C LEU A 5 -16.77 -3.21 -2.37
N ALA A 6 -16.65 -2.22 -1.48
CA ALA A 6 -15.70 -2.28 -0.38
C ALA A 6 -16.00 -3.44 0.58
N GLU A 7 -17.26 -3.63 0.98
CA GLU A 7 -17.68 -4.77 1.80
C GLU A 7 -17.42 -6.11 1.10
N GLN A 8 -17.65 -6.23 -0.20
CA GLN A 8 -17.39 -7.46 -0.96
C GLN A 8 -15.91 -7.82 -0.98
N ILE A 9 -15.03 -6.85 -1.30
CA ILE A 9 -13.57 -7.06 -1.31
C ILE A 9 -13.08 -7.48 0.07
N LEU A 10 -13.52 -6.78 1.12
CA LEU A 10 -13.12 -7.07 2.48
C LEU A 10 -13.71 -8.38 3.00
N SER A 11 -14.93 -8.76 2.59
CA SER A 11 -15.54 -10.04 2.93
C SER A 11 -14.78 -11.21 2.31
N HIS A 12 -14.43 -11.09 1.04
CA HIS A 12 -13.60 -12.09 0.37
C HIS A 12 -12.24 -12.22 1.07
N LYS A 13 -11.65 -11.09 1.49
CA LYS A 13 -10.37 -11.14 2.20
C LYS A 13 -10.47 -11.70 3.62
N ALA A 14 -11.57 -11.46 4.32
CA ALA A 14 -11.84 -12.00 5.64
C ALA A 14 -12.32 -13.47 5.61
N GLY A 15 -12.69 -14.00 4.43
CA GLY A 15 -13.24 -15.35 4.28
C GLY A 15 -14.69 -15.49 4.79
N ARG A 16 -15.38 -14.38 5.05
CA ARG A 16 -16.77 -14.34 5.51
C ARG A 16 -17.41 -12.99 5.20
N PRO A 17 -18.75 -12.88 5.18
CA PRO A 17 -19.40 -11.58 5.12
C PRO A 17 -18.96 -10.66 6.27
N VAL A 18 -18.73 -9.38 5.95
CA VAL A 18 -18.45 -8.30 6.90
C VAL A 18 -19.45 -7.16 6.73
N GLN A 19 -19.55 -6.29 7.74
CA GLN A 19 -20.46 -5.14 7.76
C GLN A 19 -19.74 -3.83 8.15
N PRO A 20 -20.24 -2.64 7.75
CA PRO A 20 -19.64 -1.37 8.11
C PRO A 20 -19.50 -1.20 9.63
N GLY A 21 -18.38 -0.60 10.05
CA GLY A 21 -18.04 -0.40 11.46
C GLY A 21 -17.35 -1.60 12.13
N GLU A 22 -17.40 -2.79 11.52
CA GLU A 22 -16.73 -3.99 12.01
C GLU A 22 -15.19 -3.87 11.91
N LEU A 23 -14.48 -4.32 12.94
CA LEU A 23 -13.03 -4.44 12.93
C LEU A 23 -12.64 -5.85 12.46
N ILE A 24 -11.84 -5.93 11.39
CA ILE A 24 -11.38 -7.19 10.80
C ILE A 24 -9.86 -7.24 10.75
N ILE A 25 -9.29 -8.44 10.89
CA ILE A 25 -7.87 -8.72 10.61
C ILE A 25 -7.79 -9.32 9.22
N VAL A 26 -7.00 -8.72 8.34
CA VAL A 26 -6.82 -9.22 6.99
C VAL A 26 -5.35 -9.29 6.61
N ARG A 27 -5.04 -10.23 5.72
CA ARG A 27 -3.78 -10.26 4.99
C ARG A 27 -3.93 -9.38 3.75
N PRO A 28 -3.32 -8.19 3.64
CA PRO A 28 -3.39 -7.40 2.42
C PRO A 28 -2.73 -8.15 1.26
N ASP A 29 -3.08 -7.85 0.01
CA ASP A 29 -2.40 -8.42 -1.15
C ASP A 29 -1.05 -7.73 -1.39
N VAL A 30 -1.00 -6.42 -1.19
CA VAL A 30 0.18 -5.58 -1.40
C VAL A 30 0.32 -4.56 -0.28
N ILE A 31 1.55 -4.32 0.15
CA ILE A 31 1.97 -3.32 1.14
C ILE A 31 3.08 -2.48 0.50
N MET A 32 2.74 -1.28 0.05
CA MET A 32 3.65 -0.36 -0.63
C MET A 32 4.36 0.57 0.36
N GLY A 33 5.67 0.71 0.21
CA GLY A 33 6.46 1.75 0.88
C GLY A 33 7.17 2.66 -0.12
N HIS A 34 7.24 3.96 0.16
CA HIS A 34 8.02 4.92 -0.65
C HIS A 34 9.26 5.44 0.10
N ASP A 35 10.17 6.07 -0.64
CA ASP A 35 11.51 6.45 -0.17
C ASP A 35 11.53 7.40 1.04
N SER A 36 10.51 8.25 1.18
CA SER A 36 10.46 9.22 2.29
C SER A 36 10.20 8.58 3.66
N LEU A 37 9.42 7.48 3.71
CA LEU A 37 9.03 6.87 4.99
C LEU A 37 9.66 5.49 5.23
N THR A 38 10.09 4.80 4.17
CA THR A 38 10.67 3.45 4.26
C THR A 38 11.81 3.32 5.27
N PRO A 39 12.78 4.27 5.36
CA PRO A 39 13.83 4.19 6.36
C PRO A 39 13.30 4.15 7.80
N GLY A 40 12.24 4.91 8.09
CA GLY A 40 11.57 4.90 9.40
C GLY A 40 10.83 3.60 9.66
N MET A 41 10.13 3.07 8.66
CA MET A 41 9.40 1.80 8.76
C MET A 41 10.34 0.61 9.02
N ILE A 42 11.51 0.59 8.35
CA ILE A 42 12.56 -0.42 8.61
C ILE A 42 13.01 -0.36 10.07
N ARG A 43 13.28 0.83 10.62
CA ARG A 43 13.70 0.99 12.02
C ARG A 43 12.61 0.54 12.99
N ILE A 44 11.36 0.94 12.77
CA ILE A 44 10.24 0.49 13.62
C ILE A 44 10.15 -1.03 13.62
N MET A 45 10.19 -1.67 12.44
CA MET A 45 10.13 -3.12 12.33
C MET A 45 11.29 -3.82 13.05
N GLN A 46 12.53 -3.38 12.80
CA GLN A 46 13.72 -4.09 13.27
C GLN A 46 14.15 -3.76 14.70
N GLU A 47 13.92 -2.52 15.15
CA GLU A 47 14.38 -2.02 16.45
C GLU A 47 13.27 -2.02 17.49
N GLN A 48 12.04 -1.63 17.12
CA GLN A 48 10.93 -1.52 18.07
C GLN A 48 10.10 -2.81 18.15
N LEU A 49 9.78 -3.42 17.00
CA LEU A 49 9.05 -4.70 16.96
C LEU A 49 9.97 -5.92 17.10
N GLY A 50 11.29 -5.74 16.97
CA GLY A 50 12.28 -6.81 17.07
C GLY A 50 12.27 -7.80 15.89
N VAL A 51 11.58 -7.49 14.80
CA VAL A 51 11.42 -8.37 13.64
C VAL A 51 12.45 -8.01 12.57
N LYS A 52 13.39 -8.93 12.31
CA LYS A 52 14.51 -8.68 11.38
C LYS A 52 14.17 -8.91 9.92
N GLN A 53 13.19 -9.76 9.63
CA GLN A 53 12.78 -10.10 8.28
C GLN A 53 11.32 -9.76 8.03
N VAL A 54 11.00 -9.29 6.83
CA VAL A 54 9.61 -9.12 6.41
C VAL A 54 8.92 -10.49 6.40
N HIS A 55 7.67 -10.55 6.87
CA HIS A 55 6.93 -11.79 7.00
C HIS A 55 6.70 -12.47 5.63
N ASP A 56 6.36 -11.69 4.61
CA ASP A 56 6.23 -12.17 3.23
C ASP A 56 6.76 -11.11 2.26
N PRO A 57 7.95 -11.31 1.67
CA PRO A 57 8.51 -10.40 0.69
C PRO A 57 7.62 -10.18 -0.55
N ALA A 58 6.78 -11.16 -0.91
CA ALA A 58 5.90 -11.06 -2.08
C ALA A 58 4.73 -10.08 -1.86
N GLN A 59 4.35 -9.80 -0.60
CA GLN A 59 3.37 -8.76 -0.27
C GLN A 59 3.98 -7.36 -0.35
N VAL A 60 5.30 -7.21 -0.24
CA VAL A 60 5.93 -5.88 -0.08
C VAL A 60 6.44 -5.37 -1.43
N VAL A 61 6.15 -4.10 -1.71
CA VAL A 61 6.68 -3.39 -2.87
C VAL A 61 7.23 -2.05 -2.43
N LEU A 62 8.45 -1.72 -2.84
CA LEU A 62 9.08 -0.44 -2.55
C LEU A 62 9.19 0.38 -3.83
N VAL A 63 8.95 1.69 -3.73
CA VAL A 63 9.07 2.63 -4.86
C VAL A 63 9.88 3.86 -4.45
N MET A 64 10.77 4.33 -5.31
CA MET A 64 11.55 5.55 -5.05
C MET A 64 11.19 6.66 -6.03
N ASP A 65 10.26 7.52 -5.62
CA ASP A 65 9.68 8.57 -6.45
C ASP A 65 9.66 9.96 -5.81
N HIS A 66 9.60 10.09 -4.48
CA HIS A 66 9.39 11.40 -3.85
C HIS A 66 10.63 12.31 -3.94
N VAL A 67 11.83 11.73 -3.90
CA VAL A 67 13.08 12.50 -4.06
C VAL A 67 13.97 11.83 -5.11
N SER A 68 13.58 12.00 -6.37
CA SER A 68 14.08 11.22 -7.50
C SER A 68 14.58 12.18 -8.60
N PRO A 69 15.90 12.47 -8.72
CA PRO A 69 17.05 11.92 -7.98
C PRO A 69 17.23 12.52 -6.57
N PRO A 70 18.09 11.91 -5.70
CA PRO A 70 18.30 12.41 -4.34
C PRO A 70 18.92 13.81 -4.34
N SER A 71 18.27 14.75 -3.66
CA SER A 71 18.69 16.16 -3.56
C SER A 71 19.75 16.43 -2.49
N THR A 72 19.99 15.48 -1.58
CA THR A 72 20.96 15.60 -0.48
C THR A 72 21.70 14.28 -0.24
N VAL A 73 22.86 14.35 0.42
CA VAL A 73 23.60 13.17 0.88
C VAL A 73 22.76 12.32 1.84
N GLY A 74 21.95 12.96 2.70
CA GLY A 74 21.03 12.27 3.60
C GLY A 74 20.00 11.44 2.84
N THR A 75 19.37 12.01 1.82
CA THR A 75 18.42 11.29 0.97
C THR A 75 19.09 10.17 0.18
N ALA A 76 20.30 10.40 -0.35
CA ALA A 76 21.07 9.37 -1.04
C ALA A 76 21.38 8.18 -0.11
N ASN A 77 21.76 8.46 1.15
CA ASN A 77 21.99 7.42 2.15
C ASN A 77 20.72 6.64 2.50
N SER A 78 19.58 7.33 2.64
CA SER A 78 18.27 6.70 2.84
C SER A 78 17.89 5.78 1.67
N GLN A 79 18.06 6.22 0.42
CA GLN A 79 17.79 5.38 -0.75
C GLN A 79 18.74 4.18 -0.84
N ASN A 80 20.02 4.35 -0.47
CA ASN A 80 20.96 3.23 -0.38
C ASN A 80 20.56 2.21 0.70
N LEU A 81 20.06 2.66 1.84
CA LEU A 81 19.48 1.78 2.87
C LEU A 81 18.30 0.98 2.31
N ILE A 82 17.40 1.63 1.55
CA ILE A 82 16.23 0.99 0.93
C ILE A 82 16.67 -0.06 -0.09
N ARG A 83 17.59 0.28 -1.00
CA ARG A 83 18.13 -0.68 -1.99
C ARG A 83 18.75 -1.90 -1.32
N ARG A 84 19.53 -1.68 -0.26
CA ARG A 84 20.14 -2.76 0.52
C ARG A 84 19.07 -3.62 1.18
N PHE A 85 18.10 -3.01 1.86
CA PHE A 85 16.99 -3.72 2.50
C PHE A 85 16.20 -4.55 1.48
N ALA A 86 15.83 -3.97 0.33
CA ALA A 86 15.11 -4.67 -0.71
C ALA A 86 15.85 -5.93 -1.19
N ARG A 87 17.16 -5.82 -1.42
CA ARG A 87 18.02 -6.94 -1.81
C ARG A 87 18.14 -8.00 -0.73
N GLU A 88 18.35 -7.60 0.53
CA GLU A 88 18.51 -8.52 1.67
C GLU A 88 17.22 -9.27 2.01
N GLN A 89 16.07 -8.62 1.82
CA GLN A 89 14.75 -9.17 2.14
C GLN A 89 14.09 -9.87 0.94
N GLY A 90 14.66 -9.76 -0.25
CA GLY A 90 14.03 -10.28 -1.49
C GLY A 90 12.74 -9.54 -1.87
N VAL A 91 12.64 -8.25 -1.53
CA VAL A 91 11.47 -7.40 -1.77
C VAL A 91 11.59 -6.72 -3.13
N ARG A 92 10.47 -6.63 -3.86
CA ARG A 92 10.41 -5.92 -5.14
C ARG A 92 10.65 -4.43 -4.94
N LEU A 93 11.56 -3.84 -5.73
CA LEU A 93 11.88 -2.41 -5.72
C LEU A 93 11.75 -1.82 -7.12
N PHE A 94 11.02 -0.71 -7.22
CA PHE A 94 11.03 0.18 -8.37
C PHE A 94 11.92 1.39 -8.04
N ASP A 95 13.09 1.46 -8.69
CA ASP A 95 14.10 2.46 -8.41
C ASP A 95 13.75 3.84 -9.00
N VAL A 96 14.57 4.83 -8.66
CA VAL A 96 14.58 6.20 -9.18
C VAL A 96 14.41 6.20 -10.69
N GLY A 97 13.47 7.01 -11.17
CA GLY A 97 13.15 7.14 -12.60
C GLY A 97 12.07 6.18 -13.12
N ARG A 98 11.57 5.21 -12.34
CA ARG A 98 10.46 4.35 -12.81
C ARG A 98 9.13 5.12 -12.92
N GLY A 99 8.83 6.01 -11.99
CA GLY A 99 7.61 6.82 -11.97
C GLY A 99 7.01 6.96 -10.56
N ILE A 100 5.93 7.73 -10.46
CA ILE A 100 5.19 7.96 -9.20
C ILE A 100 4.59 6.64 -8.70
N CYS A 101 4.72 6.35 -7.41
CA CYS A 101 4.35 5.09 -6.79
C CYS A 101 2.95 4.60 -7.16
N HIS A 102 1.94 5.48 -7.12
CA HIS A 102 0.57 5.09 -7.46
C HIS A 102 0.41 4.69 -8.93
N GLN A 103 1.06 5.44 -9.83
CA GLN A 103 1.04 5.15 -11.27
C GLN A 103 1.75 3.82 -11.56
N VAL A 104 2.95 3.65 -10.97
CA VAL A 104 3.75 2.42 -11.12
C VAL A 104 2.98 1.20 -10.64
N LEU A 105 2.32 1.26 -9.49
CA LEU A 105 1.56 0.12 -8.97
C LEU A 105 0.40 -0.30 -9.89
N VAL A 106 -0.22 0.65 -10.60
CA VAL A 106 -1.29 0.36 -11.57
C VAL A 106 -0.70 -0.17 -12.89
N GLU A 107 0.29 0.51 -13.46
CA GLU A 107 0.90 0.13 -14.74
C GLU A 107 1.58 -1.24 -14.69
N GLU A 108 2.25 -1.55 -13.58
CA GLU A 108 2.97 -2.81 -13.37
C GLU A 108 2.07 -3.93 -12.85
N GLN A 109 0.75 -3.73 -12.87
CA GLN A 109 -0.25 -4.70 -12.44
C GLN A 109 -0.04 -5.22 -11.00
N VAL A 110 0.53 -4.37 -10.14
CA VAL A 110 0.72 -4.66 -8.72
C VAL A 110 -0.61 -4.45 -7.99
N ALA A 111 -1.29 -3.34 -8.24
CA ALA A 111 -2.67 -3.11 -7.81
C ALA A 111 -3.65 -3.66 -8.86
N ARG A 112 -4.54 -4.58 -8.46
CA ARG A 112 -5.48 -5.25 -9.36
C ARG A 112 -6.90 -5.29 -8.78
N PRO A 113 -7.94 -5.45 -9.62
CA PRO A 113 -9.31 -5.55 -9.14
C PRO A 113 -9.47 -6.59 -8.03
N GLY A 114 -10.23 -6.24 -6.99
CA GLY A 114 -10.52 -7.14 -5.87
C GLY A 114 -9.41 -7.29 -4.82
N MET A 115 -8.26 -6.63 -5.01
CA MET A 115 -7.16 -6.67 -4.04
C MET A 115 -7.36 -5.69 -2.87
N VAL A 116 -6.73 -5.99 -1.73
CA VAL A 116 -6.51 -5.05 -0.63
C VAL A 116 -5.07 -4.54 -0.74
N VAL A 117 -4.90 -3.25 -1.04
CA VAL A 117 -3.60 -2.62 -1.26
C VAL A 117 -3.38 -1.51 -0.23
N LEU A 118 -2.38 -1.70 0.62
CA LEU A 118 -1.97 -0.70 1.60
C LEU A 118 -0.78 0.08 1.04
N GLY A 119 -0.66 1.35 1.40
CA GLY A 119 0.55 2.10 1.13
C GLY A 119 0.90 3.07 2.25
N SER A 120 2.18 3.37 2.41
CA SER A 120 2.65 4.40 3.34
C SER A 120 2.40 5.84 2.84
N ASP A 121 1.45 6.05 1.94
CA ASP A 121 1.10 7.35 1.36
C ASP A 121 -0.42 7.56 1.39
N SER A 122 -0.87 8.79 1.67
CA SER A 122 -2.30 9.12 1.81
C SER A 122 -3.12 8.93 0.53
N HIS A 123 -2.50 9.01 -0.65
CA HIS A 123 -3.14 8.84 -1.95
C HIS A 123 -3.14 7.40 -2.44
N SER A 124 -2.81 6.43 -1.57
CA SER A 124 -3.02 5.01 -1.85
C SER A 124 -4.50 4.65 -2.10
N THR A 125 -5.42 5.59 -1.88
CA THR A 125 -6.82 5.51 -2.35
C THR A 125 -6.95 5.49 -3.88
N SER A 126 -5.95 5.96 -4.63
CA SER A 126 -5.91 5.93 -6.10
C SER A 126 -6.07 4.53 -6.69
N TYR A 127 -5.69 3.47 -5.95
CA TYR A 127 -5.88 2.08 -6.40
C TYR A 127 -7.37 1.70 -6.54
N GLY A 128 -8.27 2.46 -5.92
CA GLY A 128 -9.72 2.33 -6.13
C GLY A 128 -10.14 2.50 -7.59
N ALA A 129 -9.37 3.24 -8.40
CA ALA A 129 -9.64 3.44 -9.82
C ALA A 129 -9.60 2.13 -10.63
N VAL A 130 -8.84 1.13 -10.18
CA VAL A 130 -8.78 -0.21 -10.79
C VAL A 130 -9.63 -1.25 -10.04
N GLY A 131 -10.55 -0.81 -9.17
CA GLY A 131 -11.43 -1.70 -8.41
C GLY A 131 -10.75 -2.46 -7.27
N ALA A 132 -9.62 -1.96 -6.76
CA ALA A 132 -9.00 -2.45 -5.54
C ALA A 132 -9.51 -1.67 -4.31
N PHE A 133 -9.42 -2.28 -3.12
CA PHE A 133 -9.53 -1.56 -1.85
C PHE A 133 -8.15 -0.97 -1.51
N GLY A 134 -7.95 0.31 -1.83
CA GLY A 134 -6.71 1.04 -1.57
C GLY A 134 -6.83 1.97 -0.35
N THR A 135 -5.87 1.93 0.57
CA THR A 135 -5.82 2.89 1.70
C THR A 135 -4.40 3.26 2.10
N GLY A 136 -4.22 4.52 2.49
CA GLY A 136 -3.00 5.01 3.12
C GLY A 136 -2.96 4.60 4.59
N MET A 137 -1.76 4.31 5.10
CA MET A 137 -1.51 3.98 6.50
C MET A 137 -0.21 4.62 7.01
N GLY A 138 -0.12 4.82 8.32
CA GLY A 138 1.07 5.38 8.94
C GLY A 138 2.24 4.39 8.99
N SER A 139 3.43 4.91 9.26
CA SER A 139 4.67 4.10 9.31
C SER A 139 4.61 2.95 10.31
N THR A 140 3.95 3.13 11.45
CA THR A 140 3.79 2.08 12.47
C THR A 140 2.91 0.93 11.96
N ASP A 141 1.80 1.25 11.31
CA ASP A 141 0.87 0.24 10.78
C ASP A 141 1.50 -0.54 9.61
N ILE A 142 2.23 0.15 8.73
CA ILE A 142 2.94 -0.52 7.62
C ILE A 142 4.08 -1.39 8.16
N ALA A 143 4.86 -0.92 9.15
CA ALA A 143 5.90 -1.73 9.78
C ALA A 143 5.32 -2.97 10.48
N LEU A 144 4.16 -2.85 11.14
CA LEU A 144 3.43 -3.99 11.70
C LEU A 144 2.95 -4.96 10.60
N ALA A 145 2.45 -4.43 9.49
CA ALA A 145 2.01 -5.24 8.36
C ALA A 145 3.17 -5.97 7.68
N TRP A 146 4.34 -5.35 7.57
CA TRP A 146 5.58 -6.03 7.13
C TRP A 146 6.00 -7.10 8.12
N ALA A 147 5.94 -6.83 9.43
CA ALA A 147 6.35 -7.75 10.48
C ALA A 147 5.44 -8.99 10.59
N THR A 148 4.14 -8.85 10.33
CA THR A 148 3.13 -9.88 10.62
C THR A 148 2.41 -10.41 9.38
N GLY A 149 2.57 -9.74 8.22
CA GLY A 149 1.82 -10.01 7.01
C GLY A 149 0.33 -9.67 7.09
N LYS A 150 -0.12 -9.02 8.17
CA LYS A 150 -1.54 -8.74 8.47
C LYS A 150 -1.72 -7.31 8.97
N THR A 151 -2.93 -6.79 8.84
CA THR A 151 -3.34 -5.52 9.43
C THR A 151 -4.76 -5.61 9.96
N TRP A 152 -5.14 -4.60 10.75
CA TRP A 152 -6.51 -4.39 11.20
C TRP A 152 -7.16 -3.33 10.32
N LEU A 153 -8.36 -3.59 9.82
CA LEU A 153 -9.17 -2.62 9.09
C LEU A 153 -10.52 -2.49 9.77
N ARG A 154 -11.02 -1.26 9.87
CA ARG A 154 -12.43 -1.03 10.12
C ARG A 154 -13.15 -0.98 8.77
N VAL A 155 -14.15 -1.83 8.57
CA VAL A 155 -14.94 -1.84 7.34
C VAL A 155 -15.65 -0.49 7.21
N PRO A 156 -15.45 0.26 6.11
CA PRO A 156 -16.01 1.59 5.97
C PRO A 156 -17.48 1.55 5.54
N GLU A 157 -18.22 2.59 5.88
CA GLU A 157 -19.46 2.93 5.17
C GLU A 157 -19.13 3.40 3.74
N THR A 158 -20.10 3.29 2.83
CA THR A 158 -19.91 3.70 1.43
C THR A 158 -20.89 4.81 1.05
N ILE A 159 -20.35 5.89 0.49
CA ILE A 159 -21.13 6.90 -0.21
C ILE A 159 -21.12 6.57 -1.71
N ARG A 160 -22.30 6.28 -2.27
CA ARG A 160 -22.44 5.99 -3.70
C ARG A 160 -22.64 7.27 -4.49
N VAL A 161 -21.64 7.64 -5.30
CA VAL A 161 -21.74 8.75 -6.27
C VAL A 161 -22.10 8.17 -7.64
N ILE A 162 -23.24 8.57 -8.20
CA ILE A 162 -23.67 8.15 -9.54
C ILE A 162 -23.48 9.33 -10.49
N VAL A 163 -22.55 9.18 -11.44
CA VAL A 163 -22.28 10.18 -12.48
C VAL A 163 -22.94 9.72 -13.77
N ASN A 164 -23.82 10.55 -14.34
CA ASN A 164 -24.58 10.25 -15.56
C ASN A 164 -24.31 11.31 -16.64
N GLY A 165 -24.54 10.93 -17.91
CA GLY A 165 -24.38 11.82 -19.06
C GLY A 165 -23.06 11.62 -19.79
N ARG A 166 -22.64 12.64 -20.53
CA ARG A 166 -21.35 12.67 -21.25
C ARG A 166 -20.62 13.95 -20.90
N PHE A 167 -19.30 13.86 -20.74
CA PHE A 167 -18.48 15.05 -20.59
C PHE A 167 -18.60 15.92 -21.86
N ARG A 168 -18.58 17.25 -21.66
CA ARG A 168 -18.52 18.21 -22.77
C ARG A 168 -17.09 18.24 -23.32
N PRO A 169 -16.87 18.66 -24.58
CA PRO A 169 -15.50 18.84 -25.09
C PRO A 169 -14.66 19.70 -24.14
N GLY A 170 -13.51 19.17 -23.69
CA GLY A 170 -12.60 19.83 -22.75
C GLY A 170 -12.83 19.54 -21.25
N VAL A 171 -13.77 18.65 -20.91
CA VAL A 171 -14.02 18.15 -19.55
C VAL A 171 -13.72 16.65 -19.49
#